data_AF-G5LNU7-F1
#
_entry.id   AF-G5LNU7-F1
#
_cell.length_a   1.000
_cell.length_b   1.000
_cell.length_c   1.000
_cell.angle_alpha   90.00
_cell.angle_beta   90.00
_cell.angle_gamma   90.00
#
_symmetry.space_group_name_H-M   'P 1'
#
loop_
_entity.id
_entity.type
_entity.pdbx_description
1 polymer ?
#
loop_
_entity_poly.entity_id
_entity_poly.type
_entity_poly.pdbx_seq_one_letter_code
_entity_poly.pdbx_strand_id
1 'polypeptide(L)'
;MAKALKGRGADVGITMIARSVNSMGLGMMGGGSLDDALGELETGSADAVVVLENDLHRHASATRVNAALAKAPLVMVVDHQRTAIMENAHLVLSAASFAESDGTVINNEGRAQRFFQVYDPAYYDNKTIMLESWRWLHSLHSTVENREVDWTQLDHVMLRQ
;
A
#
# COMPACT_ATOMS: atom_id res chain seq x y z
N MET A 1 18.37 -24.88 13.98
CA MET A 1 19.69 -24.30 14.33
C MET A 1 19.66 -23.50 15.64
N ALA A 2 18.88 -22.41 15.74
CA ALA A 2 18.79 -21.61 16.97
C ALA A 2 18.43 -22.42 18.23
N LYS A 3 17.42 -23.30 18.16
CA LYS A 3 17.05 -24.21 19.26
C LYS A 3 18.20 -25.12 19.72
N ALA A 4 19.04 -25.59 18.79
CA ALA A 4 20.20 -26.44 19.10
C ALA A 4 21.35 -25.65 19.74
N LEU A 5 21.54 -24.39 19.35
CA LEU A 5 22.55 -23.50 19.94
C LEU A 5 22.16 -23.05 21.35
N LYS A 6 20.87 -22.75 21.60
CA LYS A 6 20.36 -22.44 22.94
C LYS A 6 20.58 -23.62 23.91
N GLY A 7 20.38 -24.86 23.44
CA GLY A 7 20.67 -26.08 24.21
C GLY A 7 22.15 -26.30 24.54
N ARG A 8 23.06 -25.56 23.90
CA ARG A 8 24.52 -25.55 24.18
C ARG A 8 24.97 -24.35 25.01
N GLY A 9 24.03 -23.59 25.59
CA GLY A 9 24.34 -22.43 26.43
C GLY A 9 24.76 -21.18 25.65
N ALA A 10 24.67 -21.18 24.32
CA ALA A 10 24.92 -19.98 23.53
C ALA A 10 23.73 -19.03 23.62
N ASP A 11 23.99 -17.73 23.78
CA ASP A 11 22.93 -16.75 23.69
C ASP A 11 22.58 -16.50 22.23
N VAL A 12 21.36 -16.89 21.85
CA VAL A 12 20.89 -16.88 20.47
C VAL A 12 19.49 -16.30 20.40
N GLY A 13 19.29 -15.44 19.40
CA GLY A 13 18.01 -14.88 19.00
C GLY A 13 17.56 -15.40 17.64
N ILE A 14 16.29 -15.20 17.32
CA ILE A 14 15.73 -15.41 15.98
C ILE A 14 15.23 -14.06 15.52
N THR A 15 15.70 -13.61 14.35
CA THR A 15 15.15 -12.44 13.66
C THR A 15 14.41 -12.93 12.43
N MET A 16 13.16 -12.50 12.31
CA MET A 16 12.38 -12.62 11.08
C MET A 16 12.69 -11.42 10.21
N ILE A 17 12.90 -11.61 8.91
CA ILE A 17 13.07 -10.51 7.95
C ILE A 17 11.86 -10.50 7.03
N ALA A 18 11.06 -9.45 7.11
CA ALA A 18 9.94 -9.27 6.21
C ALA A 18 10.40 -8.86 4.79
N ARG A 19 9.59 -9.20 3.78
CA ARG A 19 9.94 -8.97 2.38
C ARG A 19 9.77 -7.52 1.90
N SER A 20 8.96 -6.71 2.59
CA SER A 20 8.66 -5.34 2.19
C SER A 20 8.94 -4.35 3.31
N VAL A 21 9.26 -3.11 2.94
CA VAL A 21 9.68 -2.03 3.86
C VAL A 21 8.66 -1.75 4.97
N ASN A 22 7.36 -1.94 4.69
CA ASN A 22 6.28 -1.64 5.63
C ASN A 22 5.44 -2.88 5.99
N SER A 23 5.98 -4.10 5.85
CA SER A 23 5.23 -5.33 6.19
C SER A 23 4.86 -5.38 7.67
N MET A 24 5.75 -4.93 8.57
CA MET A 24 5.45 -4.85 10.01
C MET A 24 4.37 -3.81 10.29
N GLY A 25 4.45 -2.63 9.64
CA GLY A 25 3.44 -1.58 9.78
C GLY A 25 2.06 -2.03 9.34
N LEU A 26 1.95 -2.73 8.20
CA LEU A 26 0.69 -3.32 7.74
C LEU A 26 0.12 -4.31 8.77
N GLY A 27 0.98 -5.20 9.31
CA GLY A 27 0.56 -6.13 10.36
C GLY A 27 0.07 -5.45 11.64
N MET A 28 0.61 -4.27 11.97
CA MET A 28 0.18 -3.47 13.13
C MET A 28 -1.15 -2.73 12.90
N MET A 29 -1.43 -2.31 11.66
CA MET A 29 -2.70 -1.68 11.28
C MET A 29 -3.87 -2.68 11.29
N GLY A 30 -3.57 -3.98 11.20
CA GLY A 30 -4.56 -5.04 11.12
C GLY A 30 -5.10 -5.21 9.69
N GLY A 31 -6.27 -5.83 9.58
CA GLY A 31 -6.89 -6.19 8.30
C GLY A 31 -6.88 -7.70 8.03
N GLY A 32 -7.42 -8.07 6.87
CA GLY A 32 -7.45 -9.46 6.39
C GLY A 32 -6.20 -9.87 5.62
N SER A 33 -6.10 -11.15 5.29
CA SER A 33 -5.05 -11.63 4.40
C SER A 33 -5.37 -11.31 2.94
N LEU A 34 -4.35 -11.35 2.07
CA LEU A 34 -4.56 -11.28 0.62
C LEU A 34 -5.47 -12.42 0.14
N ASP A 35 -5.37 -13.60 0.75
CA ASP A 35 -6.19 -14.75 0.38
C ASP A 35 -7.67 -14.52 0.67
N ASP A 36 -7.99 -13.88 1.80
CA ASP A 36 -9.36 -13.52 2.17
C ASP A 36 -9.92 -12.49 1.19
N ALA A 37 -9.16 -11.43 0.90
CA ALA A 37 -9.57 -10.39 -0.05
C ALA A 37 -9.80 -10.93 -1.47
N LEU A 38 -8.92 -11.82 -1.95
CA LEU A 38 -9.13 -12.50 -3.23
C LEU A 38 -10.38 -13.40 -3.19
N GLY A 39 -10.63 -14.08 -2.07
CA GLY A 39 -11.84 -14.87 -1.87
C GLY A 39 -13.14 -14.05 -1.91
N GLU A 40 -13.14 -12.86 -1.32
CA GLU A 40 -14.29 -11.94 -1.37
C GLU A 40 -14.59 -11.50 -2.81
N LEU A 41 -13.57 -11.17 -3.60
CA LEU A 41 -13.74 -10.84 -5.02
C LEU A 41 -14.22 -12.06 -5.84
N GLU A 42 -13.65 -13.24 -5.58
CA GLU A 42 -14.02 -14.48 -6.26
C GLU A 42 -15.48 -14.88 -6.01
N THR A 43 -16.00 -14.59 -4.82
CA THR A 43 -17.39 -14.86 -4.41
C THR A 43 -18.37 -13.74 -4.77
N GLY A 44 -17.87 -12.58 -5.24
CA GLY A 44 -18.70 -11.41 -5.54
C GLY A 44 -19.22 -10.70 -4.30
N SER A 45 -18.53 -10.85 -3.17
CA SER A 45 -18.89 -10.20 -1.89
C SER A 45 -18.41 -8.75 -1.80
N ALA A 46 -17.57 -8.31 -2.74
CA ALA A 46 -17.03 -6.95 -2.80
C ALA A 46 -17.42 -6.24 -4.10
N ASP A 47 -17.91 -5.00 -3.97
CA ASP A 47 -18.34 -4.17 -5.11
C ASP A 47 -17.17 -3.41 -5.77
N ALA A 48 -16.04 -3.27 -5.06
CA ALA A 48 -14.85 -2.58 -5.56
C ALA A 48 -13.58 -3.12 -4.89
N VAL A 49 -12.46 -3.00 -5.60
CA VAL A 49 -11.11 -3.23 -5.05
C VAL A 49 -10.21 -2.04 -5.37
N VAL A 50 -9.45 -1.62 -4.36
CA VAL A 50 -8.38 -0.62 -4.49
C VAL A 50 -7.05 -1.31 -4.22
N VAL A 51 -6.19 -1.35 -5.24
CA VAL A 51 -4.81 -1.83 -5.10
C VAL A 51 -3.90 -0.63 -4.92
N LEU A 52 -3.25 -0.56 -3.76
CA LEU A 52 -2.43 0.58 -3.35
C LEU A 52 -0.94 0.21 -3.35
N GLU A 53 -0.17 0.83 -4.25
CA GLU A 53 1.30 0.75 -4.36
C GLU A 53 1.85 -0.67 -4.23
N ASN A 54 1.18 -1.62 -4.90
CA ASN A 54 1.47 -3.04 -4.75
C ASN A 54 1.18 -3.82 -6.04
N ASP A 55 2.03 -4.81 -6.31
CA ASP A 55 1.87 -5.77 -7.39
C ASP A 55 1.49 -7.14 -6.80
N LEU A 56 0.18 -7.44 -6.80
CA LEU A 56 -0.36 -8.67 -6.21
C LEU A 56 0.22 -9.95 -6.83
N HIS A 57 0.72 -9.89 -8.07
CA HIS A 57 1.37 -11.01 -8.74
C HIS A 57 2.66 -11.48 -8.05
N ARG A 58 3.24 -10.65 -7.18
CA ARG A 58 4.39 -11.02 -6.34
C ARG A 58 4.01 -11.90 -5.15
N HIS A 59 2.72 -11.95 -4.84
CA HIS A 59 2.19 -12.55 -3.61
C HIS A 59 1.26 -13.74 -3.87
N ALA A 60 0.62 -13.79 -5.03
CA ALA A 60 -0.27 -14.88 -5.45
C ALA A 60 -0.09 -15.22 -6.95
N SER A 61 -0.63 -16.35 -7.38
CA SER A 61 -0.52 -16.76 -8.79
C SER A 61 -1.27 -15.78 -9.70
N ALA A 62 -0.67 -15.44 -10.84
CA ALA A 62 -1.27 -14.50 -11.79
C ALA A 62 -2.66 -14.96 -12.27
N THR A 63 -2.84 -16.26 -12.46
CA THR A 63 -4.13 -16.84 -12.82
C THR A 63 -5.22 -16.51 -11.80
N ARG A 64 -4.92 -16.66 -10.50
CA ARG A 64 -5.89 -16.37 -9.44
C ARG A 64 -6.17 -14.88 -9.32
N VAL A 65 -5.11 -14.06 -9.30
CA VAL A 65 -5.23 -12.59 -9.22
C VAL A 65 -6.10 -12.07 -10.37
N ASN A 66 -5.79 -12.42 -11.61
CA ASN A 66 -6.55 -11.97 -12.78
C ASN A 66 -8.00 -12.46 -12.74
N ALA A 67 -8.25 -13.70 -12.32
CA ALA A 67 -9.61 -14.25 -12.21
C ALA A 67 -10.44 -13.53 -11.13
N ALA A 68 -9.82 -13.16 -10.00
CA ALA A 68 -10.47 -12.40 -8.94
C ALA A 68 -10.77 -10.97 -9.39
N LEU A 69 -9.78 -10.27 -9.97
CA LEU A 69 -9.94 -8.89 -10.45
C LEU A 69 -10.98 -8.78 -11.58
N ALA A 70 -11.06 -9.77 -12.46
CA ALA A 70 -12.05 -9.80 -13.54
C ALA A 70 -13.51 -9.91 -13.04
N LYS A 71 -13.73 -10.34 -11.79
CA LYS A 71 -15.06 -10.40 -11.18
C LYS A 71 -15.45 -9.12 -10.43
N ALA A 72 -14.47 -8.29 -10.10
CA ALA A 72 -14.71 -7.06 -9.35
C ALA A 72 -15.44 -6.04 -10.23
N PRO A 73 -16.58 -5.48 -9.79
CA PRO A 73 -17.28 -4.46 -10.56
C PRO A 73 -16.45 -3.19 -10.80
N LEU A 74 -15.55 -2.87 -9.87
CA LEU A 74 -14.59 -1.78 -9.99
C LEU A 74 -13.21 -2.21 -9.50
N VAL A 75 -12.19 -1.92 -10.30
CA VAL A 75 -10.78 -2.15 -9.98
C VAL A 75 -10.06 -0.82 -10.12
N MET A 76 -9.59 -0.27 -9.00
CA MET A 76 -8.78 0.94 -8.97
C MET A 76 -7.35 0.58 -8.58
N VAL A 77 -6.37 1.13 -9.29
CA VAL A 77 -4.95 0.99 -8.96
C VAL A 77 -4.37 2.37 -8.69
N VAL A 78 -3.76 2.53 -7.51
CA VAL A 78 -3.05 3.75 -7.11
C VAL A 78 -1.58 3.37 -6.98
N ASP A 79 -0.74 3.78 -7.94
CA ASP A 79 0.65 3.35 -7.98
C ASP A 79 1.55 4.36 -8.71
N HIS A 80 2.83 4.36 -8.37
CA HIS A 80 3.88 5.12 -9.03
C HIS A 80 4.65 4.26 -10.06
N GLN A 81 4.55 2.92 -9.98
CA GLN A 81 5.17 2.00 -10.94
C GLN A 81 4.14 1.37 -11.87
N ARG A 82 4.45 1.31 -13.17
CA ARG A 82 3.63 0.55 -14.11
C ARG A 82 3.89 -0.95 -13.97
N THR A 83 2.88 -1.71 -13.58
CA THR A 83 2.93 -3.17 -13.43
C THR A 83 1.74 -3.84 -14.13
N ALA A 84 1.79 -5.17 -14.27
CA ALA A 84 0.76 -5.94 -14.98
C ALA A 84 -0.64 -5.82 -14.34
N ILE A 85 -0.74 -5.43 -13.07
CA ILE A 85 -2.04 -5.24 -12.41
C ILE A 85 -2.88 -4.13 -13.04
N MET A 86 -2.23 -3.13 -13.63
CA MET A 86 -2.89 -2.03 -14.32
C MET A 86 -3.67 -2.48 -15.56
N GLU A 87 -3.34 -3.64 -16.14
CA GLU A 87 -4.07 -4.20 -17.27
C GLU A 87 -5.49 -4.65 -16.91
N ASN A 88 -5.72 -4.93 -15.62
CA ASN A 88 -7.03 -5.27 -15.07
C ASN A 88 -7.73 -4.06 -14.42
N ALA A 89 -7.12 -2.86 -14.46
CA ALA A 89 -7.63 -1.68 -13.79
C ALA A 89 -8.68 -0.97 -14.65
N HIS A 90 -9.80 -0.60 -14.03
CA HIS A 90 -10.78 0.30 -14.60
C HIS A 90 -10.36 1.77 -14.46
N LEU A 91 -9.65 2.08 -13.37
CA LEU A 91 -9.07 3.40 -13.10
C LEU A 91 -7.64 3.24 -12.57
N VAL A 92 -6.72 4.04 -13.10
CA VAL A 92 -5.35 4.14 -12.61
C VAL A 92 -5.11 5.57 -12.14
N LEU A 93 -4.67 5.74 -10.89
CA LEU A 93 -4.27 7.01 -10.31
C LEU A 93 -2.76 6.98 -10.08
N SER A 94 -2.04 7.89 -10.73
CA SER A 94 -0.59 8.02 -10.56
C SER A 94 -0.27 8.55 -9.17
N ALA A 95 0.45 7.76 -8.39
CA ALA A 95 0.96 8.16 -7.08
C ALA A 95 2.35 8.77 -7.19
N ALA A 96 2.68 9.67 -6.27
CA ALA A 96 4.05 10.12 -6.05
C ALA A 96 4.89 8.98 -5.46
N SER A 97 6.11 8.80 -5.94
CA SER A 97 7.06 7.86 -5.35
C SER A 97 7.59 8.35 -4.00
N PHE A 98 8.32 7.50 -3.28
CA PHE A 98 9.02 7.87 -2.05
C PHE A 98 9.92 9.10 -2.21
N ALA A 99 10.57 9.27 -3.36
CA ALA A 99 11.46 10.42 -3.60
C ALA A 99 10.66 11.72 -3.83
N GLU A 100 9.40 11.58 -4.23
CA GLU A 100 8.49 12.66 -4.61
C GLU A 100 7.48 12.99 -3.53
N SER A 101 7.55 12.34 -2.36
CA SER A 101 6.60 12.49 -1.29
C SER A 101 7.28 12.48 0.08
N ASP A 102 6.52 12.88 1.09
CA ASP A 102 6.84 12.67 2.49
C ASP A 102 5.97 11.54 3.06
N GLY A 103 6.51 10.80 4.01
CA GLY A 103 5.75 9.73 4.64
C GLY A 103 6.46 9.05 5.79
N THR A 104 5.87 7.97 6.30
CA THR A 104 6.42 7.19 7.41
C THR A 104 6.28 5.70 7.11
N VAL A 105 7.35 4.96 7.33
CA VAL A 105 7.37 3.49 7.20
C VAL A 105 7.75 2.86 8.53
N ILE A 106 7.23 1.64 8.79
CA ILE A 106 7.62 0.84 9.95
C ILE A 106 8.55 -0.28 9.48
N ASN A 107 9.80 -0.24 9.93
CA ASN A 107 10.79 -1.24 9.52
C ASN A 107 10.60 -2.59 10.21
N ASN A 108 11.48 -3.55 9.86
CA ASN A 108 11.46 -4.91 10.39
C ASN A 108 11.66 -5.01 11.92
N GLU A 109 12.20 -3.98 12.55
CA GLU A 109 12.36 -3.90 14.01
C GLU A 109 11.18 -3.16 14.68
N GLY A 110 10.14 -2.81 13.93
CA GLY A 110 8.97 -2.09 14.43
C GLY A 110 9.20 -0.59 14.63
N ARG A 111 10.30 -0.03 14.14
CA ARG A 111 10.57 1.41 14.28
C ARG A 111 9.92 2.21 13.15
N ALA A 112 9.22 3.26 13.53
CA ALA A 112 8.75 4.29 12.62
C ALA A 112 9.90 5.15 12.12
N GLN A 113 9.98 5.33 10.81
CA GLN A 113 11.01 6.13 10.14
C GLN A 113 10.33 7.09 9.18
N ARG A 114 10.53 8.40 9.39
CA ARG A 114 10.03 9.46 8.49
C ARG A 114 11.00 9.64 7.33
N PHE A 115 10.45 9.81 6.14
CA PHE A 115 11.18 10.22 4.96
C PHE A 115 10.64 11.54 4.43
N PHE A 116 11.48 12.22 3.66
CA PHE A 116 11.19 13.55 3.15
C PHE A 116 11.30 13.60 1.63
N GLN A 117 10.46 14.43 1.02
CA GLN A 117 10.50 14.69 -0.41
C GLN A 117 11.86 15.26 -0.82
N VAL A 118 12.47 14.68 -1.85
CA VAL A 118 13.74 15.15 -2.44
C VAL A 118 13.60 15.58 -3.89
N TYR A 119 12.47 15.29 -4.54
CA TYR A 119 12.17 15.65 -5.92
C TYR A 119 10.75 16.17 -6.05
N ASP A 120 10.56 17.30 -6.74
CA ASP A 120 9.23 17.84 -7.07
C ASP A 120 9.01 17.78 -8.58
N PRO A 121 8.15 16.87 -9.08
CA PRO A 121 7.82 16.77 -10.50
C PRO A 121 7.20 18.05 -11.06
N ALA A 122 6.46 18.81 -10.24
CA ALA A 122 5.81 20.04 -10.66
C ALA A 122 6.82 21.18 -10.91
N TYR A 123 8.07 21.06 -10.43
CA TYR A 123 9.11 22.04 -10.67
C TYR A 123 9.42 22.25 -12.16
N TYR A 124 9.33 21.19 -12.97
CA TYR A 124 9.62 21.24 -14.41
C TYR A 124 8.36 21.35 -15.28
N ASP A 125 7.23 20.81 -14.83
CA ASP A 125 5.95 20.91 -15.53
C ASP A 125 4.79 21.03 -14.54
N ASN A 126 4.27 22.24 -14.41
CA ASN A 126 3.14 22.57 -13.53
C ASN A 126 1.83 21.86 -13.91
N LYS A 127 1.76 21.19 -15.07
CA LYS A 127 0.61 20.37 -15.47
C LYS A 127 0.70 18.93 -14.95
N THR A 128 1.84 18.53 -14.39
CA THR A 128 2.02 17.21 -13.79
C THR A 128 1.21 17.13 -12.51
N ILE A 129 0.10 16.40 -12.55
CA ILE A 129 -0.68 16.07 -11.35
C ILE A 129 -0.20 14.71 -10.86
N MET A 130 0.71 14.74 -9.88
CA MET A 130 1.14 13.54 -9.16
C MET A 130 0.98 13.82 -7.67
N LEU A 131 0.08 13.07 -7.03
CA LEU A 131 -0.26 13.24 -5.62
C LEU A 131 0.23 12.02 -4.84
N GLU A 132 0.54 12.22 -3.56
CA GLU A 132 0.76 11.11 -2.64
C GLU A 132 -0.50 10.24 -2.56
N SER A 133 -0.34 8.93 -2.44
CA SER A 133 -1.49 8.01 -2.47
C SER A 133 -2.51 8.28 -1.35
N TRP A 134 -2.06 8.76 -0.20
CA TRP A 134 -2.97 9.15 0.89
C TRP A 134 -3.87 10.33 0.50
N ARG A 135 -3.40 11.26 -0.34
CA ARG A 135 -4.23 12.37 -0.85
C ARG A 135 -5.27 11.88 -1.85
N TRP A 136 -4.92 10.89 -2.68
CA TRP A 136 -5.90 10.23 -3.55
C TRP A 136 -7.00 9.56 -2.72
N LEU A 137 -6.62 8.76 -1.72
CA LEU A 137 -7.58 8.10 -0.85
C LEU A 137 -8.44 9.09 -0.07
N HIS A 138 -7.84 10.17 0.43
CA HIS A 138 -8.58 11.23 1.12
C HIS A 138 -9.58 11.94 0.21
N SER A 139 -9.18 12.24 -1.03
CA SER A 139 -10.06 12.88 -2.01
C SER A 139 -11.22 11.96 -2.41
N LEU A 140 -10.94 10.66 -2.59
CA LEU A 140 -11.97 9.65 -2.85
C LEU A 140 -12.95 9.55 -1.68
N HIS A 141 -12.45 9.42 -0.45
CA HIS A 141 -13.27 9.38 0.75
C HIS A 141 -14.13 10.63 0.90
N SER A 142 -13.56 11.83 0.73
CA SER A 142 -14.29 13.11 0.79
C SER A 142 -15.39 13.18 -0.28
N THR A 143 -15.10 12.72 -1.50
CA THR A 143 -16.08 12.67 -2.60
C THR A 143 -17.24 11.73 -2.30
N VAL A 144 -16.94 10.53 -1.78
CA VAL A 144 -17.96 9.54 -1.38
C VAL A 144 -18.84 10.08 -0.24
N GLU A 145 -18.25 10.79 0.71
CA GLU A 145 -18.94 11.42 1.84
C GLU A 145 -19.64 12.75 1.48
N ASN A 146 -19.53 13.21 0.23
CA ASN A 146 -20.04 14.49 -0.25
C ASN A 146 -19.56 15.68 0.61
N ARG A 147 -18.28 15.66 1.00
CA ARG A 147 -17.58 16.71 1.77
C ARG A 147 -16.49 17.35 0.93
N GLU A 148 -16.14 18.59 1.26
CA GLU A 148 -14.94 19.22 0.70
C GLU A 148 -13.67 18.58 1.26
N VAL A 149 -12.62 18.53 0.43
CA VAL A 149 -11.32 17.97 0.80
C VAL A 149 -10.67 18.84 1.86
N ASP A 150 -10.54 18.32 3.08
CA ASP A 150 -10.05 19.05 4.26
C ASP A 150 -8.58 18.73 4.63
N TRP A 151 -7.97 17.67 4.08
CA TRP A 151 -6.57 17.31 4.36
C TRP A 151 -5.68 17.69 3.19
N THR A 152 -4.87 18.71 3.40
CA THR A 152 -3.93 19.24 2.40
C THR A 152 -2.47 19.02 2.79
N GLN A 153 -2.16 18.64 4.04
CA GLN A 153 -0.80 18.39 4.53
C GLN A 153 -0.70 17.09 5.34
N LEU A 154 0.47 16.45 5.27
CA LEU A 154 0.75 15.17 5.93
C LEU A 154 0.54 15.22 7.45
N ASP A 155 0.86 16.36 8.09
CA ASP A 155 0.72 16.50 9.54
C ASP A 155 -0.75 16.50 9.99
N HIS A 156 -1.72 16.81 9.11
CA HIS A 156 -3.14 16.68 9.42
C HIS A 156 -3.58 15.21 9.55
N VAL A 157 -2.91 14.30 8.83
CA VAL A 157 -3.17 12.86 8.90
C VAL A 157 -2.59 12.25 10.18
N MET A 158 -1.45 12.77 10.66
CA MET A 158 -0.75 12.22 11.82
C MET A 158 -1.34 12.66 13.18
N LEU A 159 -1.99 13.82 13.26
CA LEU A 159 -2.33 14.48 14.54
C LEU A 159 -3.78 14.27 15.01
N ARG A 160 -4.63 13.55 14.28
CA ARG A 160 -5.98 13.19 14.75
C ARG A 160 -6.07 11.68 15.02
N GLN A 161 -5.89 11.31 16.29
CA GLN A 161 -6.53 10.14 16.92
C GLN A 161 -7.81 10.60 17.63
#